data_AF-A0A953GG47-F1
#
_entry.id   AF-A0A953GG47-F1
#
_cell.length_a   1.000
_cell.length_b   1.000
_cell.length_c   1.000
_cell.angle_alpha   90.00
_cell.angle_beta   90.00
_cell.angle_gamma   90.00
#
_symmetry.space_group_name_H-M   'P 1'
#
loop_
_entity.id
_entity.type
_entity.pdbx_description
1 polymer ?
#
loop_
_entity_poly.entity_id
_entity_poly.type
_entity_poly.pdbx_seq_one_letter_code
_entity_poly.pdbx_strand_id
1 'polypeptide(L)'
;MKEGLLLTLFLVMFVHYISSQCFAPLGATWYYTHTYLGGTDINQLTVVDTSVIIHGKRCAKISKTISFCSPQFEYLHCENEIVYRYDQKNLRFDTLYNFNLVAGQRWGKNVVDSVVYLNINGFLLKGLYINGETLGGPVLQRIGHPGSFVSDDPQCDPAD
;
A
#
# COMPACT_ATOMS: atom_id res chain seq x y z
N MET A 1 -34.08 -30.51 2.97
CA MET A 1 -32.79 -30.34 3.69
C MET A 1 -31.57 -30.14 2.77
N LYS A 2 -31.54 -30.64 1.53
CA LYS A 2 -30.38 -30.49 0.63
C LYS A 2 -30.30 -29.14 -0.10
N GLU A 3 -31.43 -28.49 -0.36
CA GLU A 3 -31.46 -27.22 -1.11
C GLU A 3 -30.97 -26.01 -0.30
N GLY A 4 -31.19 -26.01 1.02
CA GLY A 4 -30.66 -24.97 1.90
C GLY A 4 -29.12 -25.00 2.02
N LEU A 5 -28.51 -26.17 1.85
CA LEU A 5 -27.05 -26.36 1.93
C LEU A 5 -26.33 -25.73 0.72
N LEU A 6 -26.89 -25.87 -0.48
CA LEU A 6 -26.35 -25.26 -1.71
C LEU A 6 -26.39 -23.73 -1.64
N LEU A 7 -27.49 -23.17 -1.13
CA LEU A 7 -27.64 -21.72 -0.98
C LEU A 7 -26.66 -21.14 0.05
N THR A 8 -26.44 -21.86 1.16
CA THR A 8 -25.43 -21.45 2.16
C THR A 8 -24.01 -21.53 1.61
N LEU A 9 -23.68 -22.58 0.86
CA LEU A 9 -22.36 -22.69 0.22
C LEU A 9 -22.10 -21.55 -0.76
N PHE A 10 -23.11 -21.18 -1.56
CA PHE A 10 -23.03 -20.08 -2.51
C PHE A 10 -22.86 -18.72 -1.83
N LEU A 11 -23.56 -18.49 -0.71
CA LEU A 11 -23.44 -17.27 0.07
C LEU A 11 -22.06 -17.13 0.73
N VAL A 12 -21.51 -18.22 1.30
CA VAL A 12 -20.17 -18.21 1.93
C VAL A 12 -19.07 -17.90 0.91
N MET A 13 -19.21 -18.40 -0.33
CA MET A 13 -18.29 -18.09 -1.42
C MET A 13 -18.39 -16.61 -1.83
N PHE A 14 -19.59 -16.03 -1.87
CA PHE A 14 -19.80 -14.63 -2.27
C PHE A 14 -19.22 -13.63 -1.27
N VAL A 15 -19.31 -13.92 0.04
CA VAL A 15 -18.76 -13.04 1.09
C VAL A 15 -17.23 -12.95 1.02
N HIS A 16 -16.54 -14.01 0.56
CA HIS A 16 -15.08 -13.98 0.38
C HIS A 16 -14.63 -13.08 -0.78
N TYR A 17 -15.46 -12.88 -1.82
CA TYR A 17 -15.10 -12.04 -2.96
C TYR A 17 -15.17 -10.54 -2.67
N ILE A 18 -15.95 -10.12 -1.67
CA ILE A 18 -16.22 -8.70 -1.40
C ILE A 18 -15.05 -8.02 -0.65
N SER A 19 -14.17 -8.78 0.00
CA SER A 19 -13.17 -8.22 0.93
C SER A 19 -11.75 -8.02 0.35
N SER A 20 -11.55 -8.07 -0.97
CA SER A 20 -10.19 -8.03 -1.55
C SER A 20 -9.56 -6.63 -1.71
N GLN A 21 -10.26 -5.53 -1.41
CA GLN A 21 -9.67 -4.18 -1.55
C GLN A 21 -8.97 -3.73 -0.26
N CYS A 22 -7.77 -4.26 -0.03
CA CYS A 22 -6.91 -3.78 1.07
C CYS A 22 -6.12 -2.51 0.69
N PHE A 23 -6.17 -2.09 -0.58
CA PHE A 23 -5.55 -0.87 -1.09
C PHE A 23 -6.60 0.15 -1.59
N ALA A 24 -6.21 1.42 -1.74
CA ALA A 24 -7.11 2.49 -2.19
C ALA A 24 -7.86 2.14 -3.50
N PRO A 25 -9.14 2.55 -3.64
CA PRO A 25 -9.94 2.26 -4.83
C PRO A 25 -9.49 3.05 -6.06
N LEU A 26 -9.93 2.63 -7.25
CA LEU A 26 -9.68 3.37 -8.49
C LEU A 26 -10.14 4.84 -8.37
N GLY A 27 -9.28 5.77 -8.79
CA GLY A 27 -9.50 7.22 -8.71
C GLY A 27 -9.18 7.84 -7.35
N ALA A 28 -8.93 7.04 -6.31
CA ALA A 28 -8.50 7.57 -5.03
C ALA A 28 -7.16 8.30 -5.18
N THR A 29 -7.10 9.47 -4.58
CA THR A 29 -5.94 10.36 -4.61
C THR A 29 -5.58 10.77 -3.20
N TRP A 30 -4.29 10.75 -2.88
CA TRP A 30 -3.77 11.27 -1.63
C TRP A 30 -2.51 12.08 -1.87
N TYR A 31 -2.25 12.98 -0.94
CA TYR A 31 -1.16 13.93 -1.01
C TYR A 31 -0.23 13.70 0.17
N TYR A 32 1.04 13.98 -0.04
CA TYR A 32 1.99 14.05 1.06
C TYR A 32 3.06 15.10 0.79
N THR A 33 3.59 15.61 1.89
CA THR A 33 4.65 16.61 1.87
C THR A 33 6.00 15.92 1.89
N HIS A 34 6.89 16.32 0.99
CA HIS A 34 8.28 15.88 0.96
C HIS A 34 9.18 17.10 1.15
N THR A 35 9.94 17.12 2.24
CA THR A 35 10.85 18.22 2.57
C THR A 35 12.29 17.74 2.40
N TYR A 36 13.09 18.51 1.68
CA TYR A 36 14.48 18.24 1.34
C TYR A 36 15.30 19.54 1.45
N LEU A 37 16.63 19.49 1.35
CA LEU A 37 17.49 20.66 1.57
C LEU A 37 17.14 21.86 0.67
N GLY A 38 16.58 21.61 -0.51
CA GLY A 38 16.22 22.63 -1.51
C GLY A 38 14.78 23.15 -1.42
N GLY A 39 13.92 22.61 -0.55
CA GLY A 39 12.53 23.06 -0.46
C GLY A 39 11.53 22.05 0.11
N THR A 40 10.27 22.26 -0.21
CA THR A 40 9.18 21.36 0.19
C THR A 40 8.20 21.20 -0.96
N ASP A 41 8.03 19.96 -1.40
CA ASP A 41 7.12 19.58 -2.46
C ASP A 41 5.85 18.94 -1.88
N ILE A 42 4.73 19.16 -2.57
CA ILE A 42 3.50 18.42 -2.34
C ILE A 42 3.37 17.39 -3.45
N ASN A 43 3.56 16.13 -3.08
CA ASN A 43 3.44 15.01 -4.00
C ASN A 43 2.02 14.45 -3.98
N GLN A 44 1.54 14.04 -5.15
CA GLN A 44 0.26 13.42 -5.35
C GLN A 44 0.46 11.98 -5.81
N LEU A 45 -0.32 11.06 -5.22
CA LEU A 45 -0.51 9.72 -5.74
C LEU A 45 -1.96 9.50 -6.10
N THR A 46 -2.19 8.80 -7.21
CA THR A 46 -3.53 8.46 -7.70
C THR A 46 -3.57 7.03 -8.19
N VAL A 47 -4.57 6.26 -7.78
CA VAL A 47 -4.84 4.94 -8.38
C VAL A 47 -5.49 5.15 -9.75
N VAL A 48 -4.76 4.82 -10.81
CA VAL A 48 -5.19 5.10 -12.20
C VAL A 48 -5.68 3.86 -12.95
N ASP A 49 -5.36 2.65 -12.46
CA ASP A 49 -5.85 1.39 -13.02
C ASP A 49 -5.89 0.31 -11.94
N THR A 50 -6.85 -0.61 -12.00
CA THR A 50 -6.96 -1.80 -11.13
C THR A 50 -7.13 -3.10 -11.91
N SER A 51 -7.08 -3.03 -13.24
CA SER A 51 -7.22 -4.15 -14.17
C SER A 51 -5.89 -4.79 -14.56
N VAL A 52 -4.76 -4.17 -14.19
CA VAL A 52 -3.42 -4.65 -14.53
C VAL A 52 -3.17 -6.03 -13.92
N ILE A 53 -2.74 -6.99 -14.73
CA ILE A 53 -2.33 -8.33 -14.28
C ILE A 53 -0.82 -8.47 -14.49
N ILE A 54 -0.08 -8.74 -13.42
CA ILE A 54 1.37 -9.02 -13.46
C ILE A 54 1.60 -10.38 -12.80
N HIS A 55 2.18 -11.33 -13.52
CA HIS A 55 2.43 -12.69 -13.02
C HIS A 55 1.18 -13.36 -12.41
N GLY A 56 0.02 -13.17 -13.05
CA GLY A 56 -1.26 -13.69 -12.58
C GLY A 56 -1.88 -12.96 -11.39
N LYS A 57 -1.21 -11.93 -10.84
CA LYS A 57 -1.69 -11.13 -9.72
C LYS A 57 -2.33 -9.84 -10.24
N ARG A 58 -3.56 -9.57 -9.79
CA ARG A 58 -4.23 -8.28 -10.04
C ARG A 58 -3.54 -7.18 -9.25
N CYS A 59 -3.21 -6.09 -9.93
CA CYS A 59 -2.45 -4.97 -9.39
C CYS A 59 -3.21 -3.65 -9.54
N ALA A 60 -3.06 -2.79 -8.55
CA ALA A 60 -3.36 -1.37 -8.66
C ALA A 60 -2.15 -0.66 -9.29
N LYS A 61 -2.37 0.08 -10.37
CA LYS A 61 -1.39 1.00 -10.96
C LYS A 61 -1.57 2.37 -10.32
N ILE A 62 -0.50 2.88 -9.73
CA ILE A 62 -0.48 4.15 -9.01
C ILE A 62 0.38 5.12 -9.80
N SER A 63 -0.20 6.24 -10.22
CA SER A 63 0.54 7.37 -10.77
C SER A 63 1.09 8.22 -9.63
N LYS A 64 2.31 8.72 -9.80
CA LYS A 64 2.93 9.65 -8.85
C LYS A 64 3.47 10.90 -9.54
N THR A 65 3.47 12.02 -8.83
CA THR A 65 4.10 13.29 -9.28
C THR A 65 5.51 13.48 -8.72
N ILE A 66 6.10 12.41 -8.18
CA ILE A 66 7.39 12.39 -7.49
C ILE A 66 8.52 12.35 -8.51
N SER A 67 9.49 13.27 -8.39
CA SER A 67 10.85 13.32 -8.99
C SER A 67 11.08 12.72 -10.38
N PHE A 68 11.82 13.42 -11.23
CA PHE A 68 12.10 13.04 -12.63
C PHE A 68 12.73 11.64 -12.81
N CYS A 69 13.42 11.11 -11.80
CA CYS A 69 14.02 9.78 -11.88
C CYS A 69 13.15 8.62 -11.39
N SER A 70 12.03 8.91 -10.73
CA SER A 70 11.18 7.86 -10.19
C SER A 70 10.31 7.31 -11.32
N PRO A 71 10.07 5.98 -11.40
CA PRO A 71 9.15 5.45 -12.40
C PRO A 71 7.79 6.14 -12.24
N GLN A 72 7.22 6.69 -13.31
CA GLN A 72 5.95 7.43 -13.23
C GLN A 72 4.81 6.61 -12.60
N PHE A 73 4.91 5.28 -12.67
CA PHE A 73 3.94 4.35 -12.16
C PHE A 73 4.54 3.31 -11.22
N GLU A 74 3.79 3.02 -10.17
CA GLU A 74 4.02 1.93 -9.23
C GLU A 74 2.91 0.89 -9.39
N TYR A 75 3.23 -0.38 -9.16
CA TYR A 75 2.25 -1.47 -9.24
C TYR A 75 2.19 -2.18 -7.90
N LEU A 76 1.03 -2.12 -7.25
CA LEU A 76 0.81 -2.75 -5.97
C LEU A 76 -0.18 -3.90 -6.09
N HIS A 77 0.14 -5.01 -5.45
CA HIS A 77 -0.75 -6.13 -5.27
C HIS A 77 -1.07 -6.28 -3.78
N CYS A 78 -2.30 -6.67 -3.45
CA CYS A 78 -2.64 -7.02 -2.09
C CYS A 78 -3.24 -8.42 -1.99
N GLU A 79 -2.80 -9.15 -0.98
CA GLU A 79 -3.32 -10.46 -0.63
C GLU A 79 -3.19 -10.65 0.89
N ASN A 80 -4.27 -11.09 1.54
CA ASN A 80 -4.29 -11.39 2.99
C ASN A 80 -3.71 -10.27 3.87
N GLU A 81 -4.13 -9.02 3.64
CA GLU A 81 -3.65 -7.83 4.40
C GLU A 81 -2.14 -7.54 4.27
N ILE A 82 -1.49 -8.12 3.26
CA ILE A 82 -0.10 -7.82 2.89
C ILE A 82 -0.13 -7.08 1.56
N VAL A 83 0.52 -5.92 1.55
CA VAL A 83 0.71 -5.10 0.34
C VAL A 83 2.10 -5.40 -0.21
N TYR A 84 2.14 -5.74 -1.49
CA TYR A 84 3.35 -6.03 -2.24
C TYR A 84 3.55 -4.97 -3.31
N ARG A 85 4.79 -4.50 -3.48
CA ARG A 85 5.21 -3.64 -4.58
C ARG A 85 5.91 -4.49 -5.63
N TYR A 86 5.55 -4.30 -6.89
CA TYR A 86 6.25 -4.93 -8.00
C TYR A 86 7.55 -4.18 -8.29
N ASP A 87 8.68 -4.84 -8.07
CA ASP A 87 9.99 -4.39 -8.51
C ASP A 87 10.12 -4.65 -10.02
N GLN A 88 10.08 -3.58 -10.80
CA GLN A 88 10.17 -3.64 -12.26
C GLN A 88 11.57 -4.03 -12.77
N LYS A 89 12.62 -3.85 -11.96
CA LYS A 89 14.00 -4.20 -12.31
C LYS A 89 14.27 -5.68 -12.07
N ASN A 90 13.84 -6.19 -10.92
CA ASN A 90 14.04 -7.58 -10.52
C ASN A 90 12.86 -8.50 -10.91
N LEU A 91 11.81 -7.94 -11.52
CA LEU A 91 10.61 -8.65 -12.00
C LEU A 91 9.96 -9.52 -10.92
N ARG A 92 9.84 -8.98 -9.70
CA ARG A 92 9.29 -9.72 -8.54
C ARG A 92 8.44 -8.83 -7.65
N PHE A 93 7.61 -9.45 -6.82
CA PHE A 93 6.87 -8.76 -5.79
C PHE A 93 7.65 -8.78 -4.47
N ASP A 94 7.94 -7.60 -3.93
CA ASP A 94 8.53 -7.43 -2.62
C ASP A 94 7.47 -6.91 -1.63
N THR A 95 7.51 -7.39 -0.38
CA THR A 95 6.58 -6.93 0.65
C THR A 95 6.82 -5.46 0.96
N LEU A 96 5.80 -4.65 0.72
CA LEU A 96 5.81 -3.22 1.06
C LEU A 96 5.31 -3.03 2.49
N TYR A 97 4.13 -3.59 2.82
CA TYR A 97 3.52 -3.51 4.14
C TYR A 97 2.91 -4.84 4.54
N ASN A 98 2.92 -5.17 5.83
CA ASN A 98 2.24 -6.34 6.38
C ASN A 98 1.32 -5.94 7.54
N PHE A 99 0.03 -5.76 7.25
CA PHE A 99 -0.97 -5.36 8.23
C PHE A 99 -1.42 -6.49 9.15
N ASN A 100 -0.91 -7.72 9.00
CA ASN A 100 -1.13 -8.78 9.99
C ASN A 100 -0.28 -8.61 11.24
N LEU A 101 0.74 -7.77 11.19
CA LEU A 101 1.68 -7.60 12.28
C LEU A 101 1.06 -6.83 13.46
N VAL A 102 1.64 -7.09 14.63
CA VAL A 102 1.38 -6.40 15.90
C VAL A 102 2.67 -5.81 16.47
N ALA A 103 2.55 -5.00 17.52
CA ALA A 103 3.69 -4.38 18.20
C ALA A 103 4.79 -5.39 18.55
N GLY A 104 6.04 -5.00 18.31
CA GLY A 104 7.25 -5.81 18.49
C GLY A 104 7.58 -6.74 17.31
N GLN A 105 6.66 -6.95 16.35
CA GLN A 105 6.94 -7.75 15.15
C GLN A 105 7.55 -6.90 14.03
N ARG A 106 8.12 -7.57 13.00
CA ARG A 106 8.86 -6.90 11.93
C ARG A 106 8.65 -7.49 10.55
N TRP A 107 8.90 -6.69 9.52
CA TRP A 107 9.15 -7.14 8.15
C TRP A 107 10.34 -6.39 7.57
N GLY A 108 11.31 -7.12 7.00
CA GLY A 108 12.59 -6.54 6.63
C GLY A 108 13.26 -5.84 7.82
N LYS A 109 13.56 -4.55 7.68
CA LYS A 109 14.14 -3.69 8.72
C LYS A 109 13.10 -2.93 9.56
N ASN A 110 11.83 -2.97 9.18
CA ASN A 110 10.76 -2.21 9.82
C ASN A 110 10.24 -2.95 11.06
N VAL A 111 10.24 -2.28 12.21
CA VAL A 111 9.68 -2.80 13.47
C VAL A 111 8.39 -2.05 13.79
N VAL A 112 7.31 -2.80 14.08
CA VAL A 112 6.05 -2.22 14.53
C VAL A 112 6.20 -1.80 15.99
N ASP A 113 6.10 -0.50 16.26
CA ASP A 113 6.08 0.06 17.60
C ASP A 113 4.68 -0.06 18.22
N SER A 114 3.66 0.39 17.49
CA SER A 114 2.28 0.33 17.96
C SER A 114 1.28 0.13 16.82
N VAL A 115 0.09 -0.34 17.17
CA VAL A 115 -1.04 -0.51 16.24
C VAL A 115 -2.13 0.47 16.63
N VAL A 116 -2.63 1.20 15.65
CA VAL A 116 -3.76 2.14 15.82
C VAL A 116 -4.90 1.79 14.89
N TYR A 117 -6.08 2.31 15.21
CA TYR A 117 -7.25 2.24 14.34
C TYR A 117 -7.82 3.64 14.18
N LEU A 118 -7.94 4.08 12.93
CA LEU A 118 -8.40 5.43 12.58
C LEU A 118 -9.68 5.34 11.76
N ASN A 119 -10.67 6.16 12.07
CA ASN A 119 -11.86 6.28 11.24
C ASN A 119 -11.65 7.43 10.24
N ILE A 120 -11.47 7.09 8.97
CA ILE A 120 -11.30 8.06 7.87
C ILE A 120 -12.45 7.89 6.91
N ASN A 121 -13.28 8.94 6.76
CA ASN A 121 -14.45 8.95 5.87
C ASN A 121 -15.39 7.75 6.07
N GLY A 122 -15.59 7.30 7.31
CA GLY A 122 -16.46 6.17 7.66
C GLY A 122 -15.79 4.80 7.55
N PHE A 123 -14.52 4.73 7.14
CA PHE A 123 -13.75 3.51 7.11
C PHE A 123 -12.85 3.40 8.34
N LEU A 124 -13.00 2.32 9.10
CA LEU A 124 -12.05 1.95 10.14
C LEU A 124 -10.81 1.34 9.48
N LEU A 125 -9.69 2.05 9.51
CA LEU A 125 -8.41 1.64 8.93
C LEU A 125 -7.45 1.23 10.03
N LYS A 126 -6.78 0.09 9.86
CA LYS A 126 -5.65 -0.29 10.71
C LYS A 126 -4.43 0.57 10.34
N GLY A 127 -3.73 1.09 11.33
CA GLY A 127 -2.46 1.79 11.18
C GLY A 127 -1.36 1.05 11.93
N LEU A 128 -0.17 0.99 11.34
CA LEU A 128 1.05 0.54 12.01
C LEU A 128 1.96 1.74 12.21
N TYR A 129 2.32 2.05 13.45
CA TYR A 129 3.43 2.96 13.71
C TYR A 129 4.72 2.20 13.65
N ILE A 130 5.60 2.61 12.74
CA ILE A 130 6.85 1.93 12.46
C ILE A 130 8.00 2.75 13.02
N ASN A 131 8.91 2.06 13.68
CA ASN A 131 10.19 2.61 14.08
C ASN A 131 11.21 2.30 12.96
N GLY A 132 11.71 3.35 12.31
CA GLY A 132 12.68 3.25 11.22
C GLY A 132 13.07 4.64 10.70
N GLU A 133 14.25 4.75 10.09
CA GLU A 133 14.75 6.02 9.55
C GLU A 133 13.98 6.44 8.28
N THR A 134 13.74 5.49 7.36
CA THR A 134 13.11 5.77 6.05
C THR A 134 11.58 5.67 6.05
N LEU A 135 11.01 4.78 6.86
CA LEU A 135 9.55 4.55 6.98
C LEU A 135 9.03 4.81 8.40
N GLY A 136 9.72 5.69 9.14
CA GLY A 136 9.31 6.08 10.47
C GLY A 136 7.97 6.80 10.46
N GLY A 137 7.02 6.33 11.26
CA GLY A 137 5.69 6.95 11.37
C GLY A 137 4.53 6.03 11.00
N PRO A 138 3.33 6.60 10.78
CA PRO A 138 2.12 5.83 10.55
C PRO A 138 2.05 5.29 9.11
N VAL A 139 1.91 3.99 8.99
CA VAL A 139 1.54 3.28 7.76
C VAL A 139 0.07 2.91 7.86
N LEU A 140 -0.79 3.52 7.04
CA LEU A 140 -2.24 3.31 7.12
C LEU A 140 -2.71 2.29 6.10
N GLN A 141 -3.57 1.37 6.51
CA GLN A 141 -4.24 0.44 5.60
C GLN A 141 -4.97 1.24 4.53
N ARG A 142 -4.95 0.72 3.29
CA ARG A 142 -5.46 1.37 2.08
C ARG A 142 -4.67 2.56 1.53
N ILE A 143 -3.79 3.20 2.31
CA ILE A 143 -3.07 4.41 1.88
C ILE A 143 -1.55 4.15 1.81
N GLY A 144 -1.01 3.44 2.79
CA GLY A 144 0.41 3.17 2.95
C GLY A 144 1.14 4.24 3.78
N HIS A 145 2.46 4.31 3.60
CA HIS A 145 3.33 5.34 4.16
C HIS A 145 3.66 6.39 3.08
N PRO A 146 3.68 7.69 3.40
CA PRO A 146 4.09 8.76 2.48
C PRO A 146 5.46 8.52 1.82
N GLY A 147 6.48 8.13 2.60
CA GLY A 147 7.84 7.93 2.12
C GLY A 147 8.05 6.67 1.26
N SER A 148 7.10 5.75 1.18
CA SER A 148 7.30 4.48 0.47
C SER A 148 7.36 4.58 -1.07
N PHE A 149 7.02 5.75 -1.61
CA PHE A 149 6.96 5.99 -3.05
C PHE A 149 8.04 6.97 -3.53
N VAL A 150 8.82 7.51 -2.59
CA VAL A 150 10.04 8.28 -2.87
C VAL A 150 11.12 7.33 -3.39
N SER A 151 11.98 7.83 -4.28
CA SER A 151 13.08 7.03 -4.81
C SER A 151 14.16 6.84 -3.74
N ASP A 152 14.66 5.62 -3.58
CA ASP A 152 15.84 5.35 -2.73
C ASP A 152 17.16 5.79 -3.40
N ASP A 153 17.11 6.33 -4.63
CA ASP A 153 18.27 6.82 -5.36
C ASP A 153 18.66 8.24 -4.90
N PRO A 154 19.79 8.43 -4.21
CA PRO A 154 20.22 9.73 -3.70
C PRO A 154 20.64 10.72 -4.79
N GLN A 155 20.78 10.30 -6.05
CA GLN A 155 20.95 11.23 -7.18
C GLN A 155 19.64 11.87 -7.62
N CYS A 156 18.53 11.31 -7.13
CA CYS A 156 17.17 11.56 -7.59
C CYS A 156 16.24 11.99 -6.47
N ASP A 157 16.66 11.77 -5.23
CA ASP A 157 16.28 12.54 -4.07
C ASP A 157 17.21 13.77 -4.00
N PRO A 158 16.72 15.01 -4.16
CA PRO A 158 17.54 16.21 -4.03
C PRO A 158 17.96 16.42 -2.57
N ALA A 159 18.85 15.55 -2.08
CA ALA A 159 19.56 15.58 -0.80
C ALA A 159 18.71 15.86 0.46
N ASP A 160 18.62 14.82 1.31
CA ASP A 160 18.68 14.99 2.77
C ASP A 160 19.92 15.79 3.20
#